data_AF-A0A352EYZ4-F1
#
_entry.id   AF-A0A352EYZ4-F1
#
_cell.length_a   1.000
_cell.length_b   1.000
_cell.length_c   1.000
_cell.angle_alpha   90.00
_cell.angle_beta   90.00
_cell.angle_gamma   90.00
#
_symmetry.space_group_name_H-M   'P 1'
#
loop_
_entity.id
_entity.type
_entity.pdbx_description
1 polymer ?
#
loop_
_entity_poly.entity_id
_entity_poly.type
_entity_poly.pdbx_seq_one_letter_code
_entity_poly.pdbx_strand_id
1 'polypeptide(L)'
;MGKPMLIIAEDVEGEALATLVVNKLRGTLNIAAVKAPGFGDRRKAMLEDIAILTGGKVISEDLGIKLENVKIEDLGRAKKITIDKDNT
;
A
#
# COMPACT_ATOMS: atom_id res chain seq x y z
N MET A 1 0.89 -11.52 -16.84
CA MET A 1 0.52 -11.35 -15.40
C MET A 1 1.34 -10.21 -14.85
N GLY A 2 0.71 -9.22 -14.20
CA GLY A 2 1.40 -8.08 -13.59
C GLY A 2 2.23 -8.48 -12.38
N LYS A 3 3.13 -7.59 -11.94
CA LYS A 3 3.85 -7.79 -10.67
C LYS A 3 2.85 -7.73 -9.49
N PRO A 4 3.04 -8.55 -8.44
CA PRO A 4 2.23 -8.45 -7.23
C PRO A 4 2.35 -7.07 -6.57
N MET A 5 1.28 -6.62 -5.92
CA MET A 5 1.20 -5.31 -5.28
C MET A 5 0.72 -5.44 -3.83
N LEU A 6 1.36 -4.69 -2.93
CA LEU A 6 0.89 -4.48 -1.56
C LEU A 6 0.49 -3.01 -1.40
N ILE A 7 -0.69 -2.77 -0.84
CA ILE A 7 -1.15 -1.44 -0.39
C ILE A 7 -1.02 -1.37 1.13
N ILE A 8 -0.37 -0.32 1.62
CA ILE A 8 -0.30 0.01 3.05
C ILE A 8 -0.95 1.38 3.21
N ALA A 9 -2.09 1.45 3.88
CA ALA A 9 -2.86 2.68 4.03
C ALA A 9 -3.48 2.77 5.43
N GLU A 10 -3.92 3.95 5.85
CA GLU A 10 -4.66 4.10 7.12
C GLU A 10 -5.88 3.18 7.17
N ASP A 11 -6.69 3.22 6.11
CA ASP A 11 -7.75 2.26 5.88
C ASP A 11 -8.01 2.02 4.40
N VAL A 12 -8.61 0.89 4.08
CA VAL A 12 -9.09 0.55 2.73
C VAL A 12 -10.48 -0.03 2.87
N GLU A 13 -11.49 0.78 2.55
CA GLU A 13 -12.89 0.46 2.83
C GLU A 13 -13.79 0.60 1.59
N GLY A 14 -15.07 0.25 1.76
CA GLY A 14 -16.13 0.49 0.79
C GLY A 14 -15.86 -0.10 -0.60
N GLU A 15 -16.13 0.70 -1.63
CA GLU A 15 -15.99 0.30 -3.03
C GLU A 15 -14.54 -0.01 -3.42
N ALA A 16 -13.56 0.67 -2.81
CA ALA A 16 -12.15 0.42 -3.07
C ALA A 16 -11.77 -1.00 -2.65
N LEU A 17 -12.12 -1.39 -1.41
CA LEU A 17 -11.88 -2.74 -0.92
C LEU A 17 -12.61 -3.80 -1.76
N ALA A 18 -13.89 -3.58 -2.06
CA ALA A 18 -14.69 -4.51 -2.86
C ALA A 18 -14.06 -4.75 -4.24
N THR A 19 -13.62 -3.68 -4.90
CA THR A 19 -12.95 -3.74 -6.20
C THR A 19 -11.64 -4.53 -6.13
N LEU A 20 -10.82 -4.31 -5.10
CA LEU A 20 -9.58 -5.06 -4.90
C LEU A 20 -9.84 -6.56 -4.69
N VAL A 21 -10.83 -6.90 -3.85
CA VAL A 21 -11.21 -8.29 -3.57
C VAL A 21 -11.68 -9.00 -4.82
N VAL A 22 -12.57 -8.39 -5.60
CA VAL A 22 -13.09 -8.98 -6.84
C VAL A 22 -11.96 -9.19 -7.86
N ASN A 23 -11.04 -8.24 -8.01
CA ASN A 23 -9.91 -8.39 -8.93
C ASN A 23 -8.91 -9.47 -8.49
N LYS A 24 -8.71 -9.65 -7.19
CA LYS A 24 -7.90 -10.74 -6.63
C LYS A 24 -8.53 -12.10 -6.91
N LEU A 25 -9.83 -12.26 -6.63
CA LEU A 25 -10.56 -13.51 -6.86
C LEU A 25 -10.60 -13.91 -8.35
N ARG A 26 -10.65 -12.92 -9.25
CA ARG A 26 -10.61 -13.14 -10.70
C ARG A 26 -9.20 -13.42 -11.23
N GLY A 27 -8.15 -13.25 -10.43
CA GLY A 27 -6.76 -13.38 -10.86
C GLY A 27 -6.27 -12.24 -11.76
N THR A 28 -7.04 -11.17 -11.91
CA THR A 28 -6.67 -9.98 -12.70
C THR A 28 -5.53 -9.23 -12.05
N LEU A 29 -5.62 -9.04 -10.73
CA LEU A 29 -4.59 -8.39 -9.92
C LEU A 29 -4.14 -9.33 -8.80
N ASN A 30 -2.83 -9.51 -8.68
CA ASN A 30 -2.26 -10.14 -7.49
C ASN A 30 -1.98 -9.06 -6.45
N ILE A 31 -2.94 -8.84 -5.54
CA ILE A 31 -2.93 -7.70 -4.62
C ILE A 31 -3.26 -8.09 -3.18
N ALA A 32 -2.71 -7.35 -2.23
CA ALA A 32 -3.09 -7.36 -0.82
C ALA A 32 -3.11 -5.93 -0.29
N ALA A 33 -3.92 -5.68 0.73
CA ALA A 33 -4.00 -4.40 1.44
C ALA A 33 -3.92 -4.67 2.94
N VAL A 34 -3.15 -3.86 3.65
CA VAL A 34 -2.97 -3.92 5.11
C VAL A 34 -3.06 -2.52 5.70
N LYS A 35 -3.43 -2.43 6.98
CA LYS A 35 -3.43 -1.16 7.69
C LYS A 35 -2.00 -0.70 7.97
N ALA A 36 -1.74 0.59 7.81
CA ALA A 36 -0.48 1.21 8.17
C ALA A 36 -0.24 1.05 9.68
N PRO A 37 0.99 0.70 10.10
CA PRO A 37 1.30 0.50 11.51
C PRO A 37 1.28 1.82 12.28
N GLY A 38 0.87 1.77 13.54
CA GLY A 38 0.82 2.94 14.41
C GLY A 38 -0.34 3.91 14.12
N PHE A 39 -0.31 5.04 14.82
CA PHE A 39 -1.33 6.09 14.75
C PHE A 39 -0.67 7.48 14.79
N GLY A 40 -1.38 8.51 14.30
CA GLY A 40 -0.90 9.89 14.28
C GLY A 40 0.49 10.03 13.64
N ASP A 41 1.36 10.83 14.25
CA ASP A 41 2.72 11.08 13.75
C ASP A 41 3.58 9.82 13.69
N ARG A 42 3.34 8.86 14.59
CA ARG A 42 4.06 7.58 14.57
C ARG A 42 3.75 6.78 13.30
N ARG A 43 2.51 6.82 12.82
CA ARG A 43 2.14 6.19 11.55
C ARG A 43 2.88 6.83 10.38
N LYS A 44 2.93 8.16 10.33
CA LYS A 44 3.64 8.91 9.28
C LYS A 44 5.12 8.54 9.25
N ALA A 45 5.77 8.52 10.42
CA ALA A 45 7.17 8.12 10.54
C ALA A 45 7.41 6.67 10.08
N MET A 46 6.57 5.71 10.50
CA MET A 46 6.73 4.31 10.09
C MET A 46 6.47 4.10 8.59
N LEU A 47 5.54 4.84 7.99
CA LEU A 47 5.32 4.80 6.54
C LEU A 47 6.53 5.35 5.77
N GLU A 48 7.15 6.42 6.28
CA GLU A 48 8.36 6.98 5.70
C GLU A 48 9.53 5.99 5.78
N ASP A 49 9.70 5.30 6.91
CA ASP A 49 10.70 4.24 7.06
C ASP A 49 10.49 3.11 6.04
N ILE A 50 9.25 2.68 5.82
CA ILE A 50 8.91 1.66 4.82
C ILE A 50 9.19 2.16 3.40
N ALA A 51 8.85 3.42 3.10
CA ALA A 51 9.12 4.03 1.81
C ALA A 51 10.63 4.07 1.53
N ILE A 52 11.44 4.52 2.49
CA ILE A 52 12.91 4.53 2.40
C ILE A 52 13.44 3.11 2.19
N LEU A 53 13.00 2.13 3.00
CA LEU A 53 13.46 0.75 2.94
C LEU A 53 13.16 0.10 1.57
N THR A 54 12.02 0.43 0.98
CA THR A 54 11.56 -0.15 -0.30
C THR A 54 11.93 0.71 -1.51
N GLY A 55 12.53 1.89 -1.31
CA GLY A 55 12.80 2.88 -2.36
C GLY A 55 11.55 3.46 -3.01
N GLY A 56 10.44 3.49 -2.27
CA GLY A 56 9.18 4.14 -2.67
C GLY A 56 9.02 5.53 -2.07
N LYS A 57 7.82 6.10 -2.26
CA LYS A 57 7.44 7.40 -1.70
C LYS A 57 6.15 7.28 -0.90
N VAL A 58 6.08 7.94 0.26
CA VAL A 58 4.82 8.08 0.99
C VAL A 58 3.89 9.01 0.23
N ILE A 59 2.69 8.53 -0.06
CA ILE A 59 1.63 9.31 -0.71
C ILE A 59 0.73 9.86 0.38
N SER A 60 0.74 11.18 0.54
CA SER A 60 -0.04 11.86 1.57
C SER A 60 -0.55 13.20 1.05
N GLU A 61 -1.81 13.49 1.35
CA GLU A 61 -2.43 14.78 1.05
C GLU A 61 -1.73 15.94 1.80
N ASP A 62 -1.16 15.67 2.98
CA ASP A 62 -0.37 16.65 3.76
C ASP A 62 0.87 17.13 2.98
N LEU A 63 1.42 16.27 2.11
CA LEU A 63 2.54 16.58 1.23
C LEU A 63 2.09 17.17 -0.12
N GLY A 64 0.79 17.41 -0.30
CA GLY A 64 0.19 17.90 -1.55
C GLY A 64 0.15 16.86 -2.67
N ILE A 65 0.39 15.58 -2.36
CA ILE A 65 0.42 14.51 -3.36
C ILE A 65 -0.95 13.85 -3.39
N LYS A 66 -1.61 13.91 -4.55
CA LYS A 66 -2.86 13.20 -4.79
C LYS A 66 -2.61 11.81 -5.34
N LEU A 67 -3.38 10.83 -4.85
CA LEU A 67 -3.28 9.43 -5.29
C LEU A 67 -3.45 9.26 -6.81
N GLU A 68 -4.31 10.08 -7.44
CA GLU A 68 -4.55 10.10 -8.89
C GLU A 68 -3.31 10.46 -9.73
N ASN A 69 -2.31 11.11 -9.12
CA ASN A 69 -1.08 11.55 -9.80
C ASN A 69 0.11 10.61 -9.55
N VAL A 70 -0.09 9.52 -8.79
CA VAL A 70 0.97 8.57 -8.44
C VAL A 70 1.44 7.82 -9.68
N LYS A 71 2.75 7.69 -9.83
CA LYS A 71 3.38 6.97 -10.93
C LYS A 71 4.03 5.68 -10.44
N ILE A 72 4.37 4.80 -11.39
CA ILE A 72 5.07 3.54 -11.09
C ILE A 72 6.44 3.79 -10.42
N GLU A 73 7.08 4.93 -10.70
CA GLU A 73 8.34 5.34 -10.09
C GLU A 73 8.23 5.70 -8.61
N ASP A 74 7.03 6.04 -8.11
CA ASP A 74 6.79 6.32 -6.69
C ASP A 74 6.60 5.03 -5.87
N LEU A 75 6.38 3.89 -6.53
CA LEU A 75 6.12 2.62 -5.86
C LEU A 75 7.41 1.94 -5.38
N GLY A 76 7.43 1.59 -4.10
CA GLY A 76 8.49 0.78 -3.51
C GLY A 76 8.55 -0.64 -4.07
N ARG A 77 9.69 -1.29 -3.88
CA ARG A 77 9.94 -2.67 -4.33
C ARG A 77 10.51 -3.50 -3.19
N ALA A 78 10.01 -4.72 -3.05
CA ALA A 78 10.52 -5.71 -2.12
C ALA A 78 10.73 -7.05 -2.84
N LYS A 79 11.75 -7.81 -2.42
CA LYS A 79 12.01 -9.16 -2.96
C LYS A 79 10.92 -10.15 -2.52
N LYS A 80 10.44 -10.02 -1.29
CA LYS A 80 9.42 -10.88 -0.68
C LYS A 80 8.64 -10.07 0.36
N ILE A 81 7.34 -10.32 0.43
CA ILE A 81 6.41 -9.78 1.42
C ILE A 81 5.62 -10.99 1.95
N THR A 82 5.38 -11.08 3.26
CA THR A 82 4.63 -12.18 3.87
C THR A 82 3.59 -11.60 4.82
N ILE A 83 2.32 -11.91 4.60
CA ILE A 83 1.20 -11.34 5.35
C ILE A 83 0.44 -12.49 5.98
N ASP A 84 0.15 -12.37 7.26
CA ASP A 84 -0.80 -13.23 7.97
C ASP A 84 -1.94 -12.38 8.56
N LYS A 85 -2.71 -12.96 9.48
CA LYS A 85 -3.86 -12.28 10.08
C LYS A 85 -3.45 -11.06 10.92
N ASP A 86 -2.29 -11.15 11.58
CA ASP A 86 -1.86 -10.22 12.62
C ASP A 86 -0.59 -9.44 12.22
N ASN A 87 0.18 -9.93 11.23
CA ASN A 87 1.50 -9.40 10.84
C ASN A 87 1.67 -9.22 9.33
N THR A 88 2.64 -8.37 8.96
CA THR A 88 3.10 -8.11 7.60
C THR A 88 4.61 -7.91 7.58
#